data_AF-A0A820H6M0-F1
#
_entry.id   AF-A0A820H6M0-F1
#
_cell.length_a   1.000
_cell.length_b   1.000
_cell.length_c   1.000
_cell.angle_alpha   90.00
_cell.angle_beta   90.00
_cell.angle_gamma   90.00
#
_symmetry.space_group_name_H-M   'P 1'
#
loop_
_entity.id
_entity.type
_entity.pdbx_description
1 polymer ?
#
loop_
_entity_poly.entity_id
_entity_poly.type
_entity_poly.pdbx_seq_one_letter_code
_entity_poly.pdbx_strand_id
1 'polypeptide(L)'
;MGNWTTVQTQLMTIPSYIIAFIAIIIVSRSSDYFIERSFHLVLINLFSMCGLLLLMFIEQQHVNILYMSIIFLTAGTYANVSIKVAWFNNNFASLTRRAVASAVIVSIGSIGGVISGQIYQDKQKPRYFLGNTIAFSCVALQ
;
A
#
# COMPACT_ATOMS: atom_id res chain seq x y z
N MET A 1 3.03 17.30 12.49
CA MET A 1 3.40 18.06 11.28
C MET A 1 2.36 19.17 11.12
N GLY A 2 2.68 20.44 11.43
CA GLY A 2 1.87 21.66 11.14
C GLY A 2 0.38 21.70 11.56
N ASN A 3 -0.16 22.88 11.86
CA ASN A 3 -1.62 23.04 12.03
C ASN A 3 -2.31 23.01 10.66
N TRP A 4 -2.38 21.84 10.04
CA TRP A 4 -3.13 21.63 8.81
C TRP A 4 -4.59 21.37 9.16
N THR A 5 -5.50 22.11 8.53
CA THR A 5 -6.93 21.86 8.68
C THR A 5 -7.28 20.52 8.03
N THR A 6 -8.30 19.83 8.56
CA THR A 6 -8.76 18.52 8.04
C THR A 6 -9.01 18.56 6.52
N VAL A 7 -9.51 19.69 6.02
CA VAL A 7 -9.76 19.93 4.59
C VAL A 7 -8.46 19.93 3.77
N GLN A 8 -7.41 20.59 4.25
CA GLN A 8 -6.11 20.62 3.57
C GLN A 8 -5.46 19.23 3.54
N THR A 9 -5.50 18.49 4.65
CA THR A 9 -4.96 17.12 4.72
C THR A 9 -5.68 16.19 3.74
N GLN A 10 -7.01 16.27 3.65
CA GLN A 10 -7.78 15.48 2.69
C GLN A 10 -7.47 15.86 1.24
N LEU A 11 -7.39 17.16 0.94
CA LEU A 11 -6.99 17.64 -0.39
C LEU A 11 -5.63 17.09 -0.82
N MET A 12 -4.67 16.97 0.10
CA MET A 12 -3.35 16.38 -0.18
C MET A 12 -3.40 14.86 -0.44
N THR A 13 -4.46 14.16 -0.05
CA THR A 13 -4.58 12.72 -0.38
C THR A 13 -5.06 12.48 -1.82
N ILE A 14 -5.79 13.43 -2.41
CA ILE A 14 -6.37 13.29 -3.75
C ILE A 14 -5.29 13.03 -4.83
N PRO A 15 -4.18 13.81 -4.90
CA PRO A 15 -3.13 13.57 -5.89
C PRO A 15 -2.47 12.20 -5.70
N SER A 16 -2.33 11.74 -4.44
CA SER A 16 -1.78 10.42 -4.15
C SER A 16 -2.64 9.31 -4.75
N TYR A 17 -3.98 9.41 -4.61
CA TYR A 17 -4.89 8.44 -5.21
C TYR A 17 -4.89 8.46 -6.75
N ILE A 18 -4.78 9.64 -7.37
CA ILE A 18 -4.69 9.76 -8.84
C ILE A 18 -3.42 9.07 -9.35
N ILE A 19 -2.28 9.33 -8.71
CA ILE A 19 -1.00 8.71 -9.08
C ILE A 19 -1.06 7.20 -8.85
N ALA A 20 -1.66 6.76 -7.73
CA ALA A 20 -1.86 5.34 -7.46
C ALA A 20 -2.73 4.68 -8.54
N PHE A 21 -3.81 5.32 -8.97
CA PHE A 21 -4.67 4.81 -10.05
C PHE A 21 -3.90 4.63 -11.37
N ILE A 22 -3.11 5.62 -11.77
CA ILE A 22 -2.27 5.54 -12.97
C ILE A 22 -1.24 4.41 -12.82
N ALA A 23 -0.58 4.30 -11.67
CA ALA A 23 0.39 3.26 -11.40
C ALA A 23 -0.24 1.86 -11.48
N ILE A 24 -1.44 1.66 -10.93
CA ILE A 24 -2.19 0.40 -11.02
C ILE A 24 -2.42 0.02 -12.49
N ILE A 25 -2.85 0.96 -13.35
CA ILE A 25 -3.11 0.67 -14.76
C ILE A 25 -1.83 0.24 -15.48
N ILE A 26 -0.73 0.98 -15.29
CA ILE A 26 0.55 0.69 -15.94
C ILE A 26 1.07 -0.68 -15.50
N VAL A 27 1.08 -0.91 -14.19
CA VAL A 27 1.55 -2.16 -13.60
C VAL A 27 0.68 -3.34 -14.02
N SER A 28 -0.64 -3.19 -13.98
CA SER A 28 -1.59 -4.24 -14.35
C SER A 28 -1.43 -4.63 -15.82
N ARG A 29 -1.33 -3.64 -16.71
CA ARG A 29 -1.05 -3.88 -18.14
C ARG A 29 0.31 -4.53 -18.38
N SER A 30 1.34 -4.08 -17.67
CA SER A 30 2.68 -4.68 -17.75
C SER A 30 2.65 -6.14 -17.29
N SER A 31 2.02 -6.40 -16.14
CA SER A 31 1.90 -7.75 -15.58
C SER A 31 1.15 -8.71 -16.50
N ASP A 32 0.11 -8.24 -17.19
CA ASP A 32 -0.64 -9.08 -18.14
C ASP A 32 0.12 -9.31 -19.46
N TYR A 33 0.93 -8.33 -19.90
CA TYR A 33 1.75 -8.47 -21.11
C TYR A 33 2.91 -9.45 -20.93
N PHE A 34 3.63 -9.35 -19.81
CA PHE A 34 4.80 -10.18 -19.56
C PHE A 34 4.45 -11.59 -19.05
N ILE A 35 3.21 -11.83 -18.58
CA ILE A 35 2.75 -13.10 -17.98
C ILE A 35 3.54 -13.49 -16.68
N GLU A 36 4.64 -12.81 -16.40
CA GLU A 36 5.49 -12.93 -15.21
C GLU A 36 4.94 -12.11 -14.03
N ARG A 37 3.86 -12.60 -13.42
CA ARG A 37 3.18 -11.93 -12.29
C ARG A 37 4.04 -11.85 -11.03
N SER A 38 4.88 -12.86 -10.77
CA SER A 38 5.70 -12.94 -9.56
C SER A 38 6.80 -11.87 -9.53
N PHE A 39 7.43 -11.58 -10.66
CA PHE A 39 8.49 -10.56 -10.71
C PHE A 39 7.95 -9.14 -10.48
N HIS A 40 6.79 -8.84 -11.07
CA HIS A 40 6.09 -7.57 -10.84
C HIS A 40 5.70 -7.40 -9.37
N LEU A 41 5.20 -8.46 -8.72
CA LEU A 41 4.87 -8.44 -7.29
C LEU A 41 6.09 -8.11 -6.42
N VAL A 42 7.22 -8.77 -6.65
CA VAL A 42 8.46 -8.53 -5.87
C VAL A 42 8.96 -7.10 -6.05
N LEU A 43 8.99 -6.59 -7.29
CA LEU A 43 9.44 -5.22 -7.56
C LEU A 43 8.56 -4.16 -6.89
N ILE A 44 7.24 -4.32 -6.95
CA ILE A 44 6.29 -3.38 -6.34
C ILE A 44 6.36 -3.45 -4.80
N ASN A 45 6.61 -4.65 -4.27
CA ASN A 45 6.78 -4.83 -2.84
C ASN A 45 8.05 -4.12 -2.34
N LEU A 46 9.17 -4.26 -3.06
CA LEU A 46 10.40 -3.50 -2.81
C LEU A 46 10.18 -1.99 -2.91
N PHE A 47 9.37 -1.55 -3.87
CA PHE A 47 9.04 -0.13 -4.03
C PHE A 47 8.26 0.42 -2.83
N SER A 48 7.29 -0.36 -2.33
CA SER A 48 6.51 -0.03 -1.12
C SER A 48 7.41 -0.01 0.13
N MET A 49 8.34 -0.96 0.24
CA MET A 49 9.34 -1.00 1.31
C MET A 49 10.22 0.24 1.32
N CYS A 50 10.72 0.67 0.15
CA CYS A 50 11.50 1.89 0.03
C CYS A 50 10.71 3.11 0.51
N GLY A 51 9.41 3.22 0.17
CA GLY A 51 8.54 4.29 0.67
C GLY A 51 8.42 4.32 2.19
N LEU A 52 8.29 3.15 2.84
CA LEU A 52 8.25 3.03 4.30
C LEU A 52 9.59 3.38 4.96
N LEU A 53 10.71 2.95 4.38
CA LEU A 53 12.05 3.29 4.87
C LEU A 53 12.29 4.80 4.78
N LEU A 54 11.93 5.44 3.67
CA LEU A 54 12.04 6.89 3.52
C LEU A 54 11.20 7.62 4.59
N LEU A 55 9.98 7.15 4.86
CA LEU A 55 9.12 7.72 5.91
C LEU A 55 9.72 7.59 7.32
N MET A 56 10.49 6.52 7.56
CA MET A 56 11.08 6.19 8.86
C MET A 56 12.39 6.95 9.13
N PHE A 57 13.25 7.08 8.12
CA PHE A 57 14.59 7.65 8.27
C PHE A 57 14.67 9.15 7.97
N ILE A 58 13.77 9.71 7.15
CA ILE A 58 13.82 11.13 6.79
C ILE A 58 13.39 12.03 7.95
N GLU A 59 14.05 13.18 8.07
CA GLU A 59 13.71 14.21 9.05
C GLU A 59 12.46 14.98 8.65
N GLN A 60 11.65 15.34 9.65
CA GLN A 60 10.36 16.02 9.50
C GLN A 60 10.45 17.41 8.84
N GLN A 61 11.66 17.94 8.68
CA GLN A 61 11.95 19.21 8.03
C GLN A 61 11.74 19.14 6.50
N HIS A 62 11.89 17.95 5.90
CA HIS A 62 11.74 17.74 4.46
C HIS A 62 10.35 17.22 4.08
N VAL A 63 9.33 18.06 4.28
CA VAL A 63 7.91 17.74 4.03
C VAL A 63 7.66 17.24 2.60
N ASN A 64 8.34 17.81 1.60
CA ASN A 64 8.20 17.40 0.20
C ASN A 64 8.62 15.95 -0.04
N ILE A 65 9.70 15.50 0.61
CA ILE A 65 10.22 14.14 0.43
C ILE A 65 9.34 13.13 1.17
N LEU A 66 8.83 13.50 2.35
CA LEU A 66 7.85 12.69 3.09
C LEU A 66 6.55 12.51 2.28
N TYR A 67 6.07 13.58 1.65
CA TYR A 67 4.88 13.51 0.79
C TYR A 67 5.10 12.61 -0.43
N MET A 68 6.27 12.71 -1.09
CA MET A 68 6.63 11.80 -2.18
C MET A 68 6.72 10.34 -1.73
N SER A 69 7.24 10.10 -0.53
CA SER A 69 7.33 8.76 0.06
C SER A 69 5.95 8.14 0.30
N ILE A 70 4.98 8.94 0.75
CA ILE A 70 3.58 8.52 0.91
C ILE A 70 2.96 8.19 -0.45
N ILE A 71 3.21 9.00 -1.48
CA ILE A 71 2.72 8.73 -2.85
C ILE A 71 3.26 7.38 -3.35
N PHE A 72 4.56 7.14 -3.19
CA PHE A 72 5.17 5.88 -3.62
C PHE A 72 4.66 4.66 -2.84
N LEU A 73 4.54 4.79 -1.52
CA LEU A 73 3.94 3.76 -0.67
C LEU A 73 2.49 3.45 -1.09
N THR A 74 1.69 4.50 -1.32
CA THR A 74 0.29 4.38 -1.74
C THR A 74 0.22 3.66 -3.08
N ALA A 75 0.91 4.17 -4.10
CA ALA A 75 0.89 3.60 -5.44
C ALA A 75 1.34 2.13 -5.46
N GLY A 76 2.42 1.79 -4.74
CA GLY A 76 2.91 0.41 -4.66
C GLY A 76 1.92 -0.52 -3.95
N THR A 77 1.35 -0.09 -2.82
CA THR A 77 0.42 -0.93 -2.04
C THR A 77 -0.85 -1.25 -2.83
N TYR A 78 -1.45 -0.25 -3.49
CA TYR A 78 -2.67 -0.46 -4.28
C TYR A 78 -2.42 -1.33 -5.53
N ALA A 79 -1.29 -1.14 -6.22
CA ALA A 79 -0.91 -1.96 -7.36
C ALA A 79 -0.68 -3.43 -6.96
N ASN A 80 -0.05 -3.67 -5.80
CA ASN A 80 0.20 -5.01 -5.26
C ASN A 80 -1.11 -5.76 -5.00
N VAL A 81 -2.09 -5.11 -4.36
CA VAL A 81 -3.41 -5.71 -4.07
C VAL A 81 -4.13 -6.14 -5.36
N SER A 82 -4.09 -5.31 -6.41
CA SER A 82 -4.74 -5.62 -7.69
C SER A 82 -4.19 -6.89 -8.33
N ILE A 83 -2.86 -7.02 -8.41
CA ILE A 83 -2.22 -8.20 -9.01
C ILE A 83 -2.46 -9.46 -8.16
N LYS A 84 -2.37 -9.37 -6.82
CA LYS A 84 -2.60 -10.50 -5.92
C LYS A 84 -4.01 -11.08 -6.07
N VAL A 85 -5.02 -10.21 -6.12
CA VAL A 85 -6.41 -10.63 -6.32
C VAL A 85 -6.60 -11.28 -7.68
N ALA A 86 -6.02 -10.71 -8.74
CA ALA A 86 -6.08 -11.28 -10.08
C ALA A 86 -5.41 -12.67 -10.14
N TRP A 87 -4.23 -12.81 -9.54
CA TRP A 87 -3.50 -14.08 -9.48
C TRP A 87 -4.27 -15.14 -8.70
N PHE A 88 -4.76 -14.80 -7.51
CA PHE A 88 -5.53 -15.73 -6.69
C PHE A 88 -6.82 -16.18 -7.38
N ASN A 89 -7.55 -15.26 -8.02
CA ASN A 89 -8.74 -15.60 -8.78
C ASN A 89 -8.47 -16.51 -9.98
N ASN A 90 -7.27 -16.49 -10.55
CA ASN A 90 -6.90 -17.38 -11.64
C ASN A 90 -6.55 -18.81 -11.18
N ASN A 91 -6.33 -19.02 -9.88
CA ASN A 91 -6.07 -20.36 -9.33
C ASN A 91 -7.35 -21.19 -9.12
N PHE A 92 -8.54 -20.57 -9.15
CA PHE A 92 -9.81 -21.27 -8.98
C PHE A 92 -10.57 -21.39 -10.31
N ALA A 93 -10.84 -22.62 -10.75
CA ALA A 93 -11.54 -22.88 -12.00
C ALA A 93 -13.04 -22.55 -11.95
N SER A 94 -13.70 -22.69 -10.80
CA SER A 94 -15.16 -22.47 -10.68
C SER A 94 -15.52 -21.08 -10.16
N LEU A 95 -16.54 -20.47 -10.79
CA LEU A 95 -17.02 -19.12 -10.44
C LEU A 95 -17.40 -18.99 -8.98
N THR A 96 -18.12 -19.97 -8.42
CA THR A 96 -18.54 -19.97 -7.01
C THR A 96 -17.35 -20.01 -6.06
N ARG A 97 -16.29 -20.79 -6.39
CA ARG A 97 -15.07 -20.81 -5.56
C ARG A 97 -14.31 -19.50 -5.65
N ARG A 98 -14.22 -18.87 -6.84
CA ARG A 98 -13.61 -17.53 -7.00
C ARG A 98 -14.31 -16.47 -6.16
N ALA A 99 -15.64 -16.48 -6.13
CA ALA A 99 -16.44 -15.53 -5.35
C ALA A 99 -16.20 -15.69 -3.84
N VAL A 100 -16.26 -16.92 -3.33
CA VAL A 100 -15.98 -17.20 -1.91
C VAL A 100 -14.55 -16.84 -1.56
N ALA A 101 -13.59 -17.18 -2.41
CA ALA A 101 -12.18 -16.92 -2.16
C ALA A 101 -11.86 -15.42 -2.17
N SER A 102 -12.46 -14.64 -3.07
CA SER A 102 -12.36 -13.18 -3.07
C SER A 102 -12.96 -12.56 -1.80
N ALA A 103 -14.11 -13.07 -1.34
CA ALA A 103 -14.74 -12.60 -0.10
C ALA A 103 -13.82 -12.84 1.11
N VAL A 104 -13.17 -14.01 1.19
CA VAL A 104 -12.20 -14.32 2.26
C VAL A 104 -11.03 -13.35 2.26
N ILE A 105 -10.45 -13.02 1.09
CA ILE A 105 -9.37 -12.04 0.99
C ILE A 105 -9.81 -10.68 1.53
N VAL A 106 -10.99 -10.21 1.14
CA VAL A 106 -11.53 -8.93 1.58
C VAL A 106 -11.76 -8.93 3.09
N SER A 107 -12.31 -10.01 3.66
CA SER A 107 -12.50 -10.16 5.11
C SER A 107 -11.19 -10.08 5.88
N ILE A 108 -10.14 -10.76 5.41
CA ILE A 108 -8.80 -10.67 6.02
C ILE A 108 -8.26 -9.23 5.92
N GLY A 109 -8.46 -8.57 4.78
CA GLY A 109 -8.10 -7.16 4.59
C GLY A 109 -8.79 -6.22 5.60
N SER A 110 -10.08 -6.44 5.88
CA SER A 110 -10.81 -5.67 6.89
C SER A 110 -10.23 -5.85 8.30
N ILE A 111 -9.83 -7.06 8.67
CA ILE A 111 -9.16 -7.32 9.97
C ILE A 111 -7.83 -6.55 10.05
N GLY A 112 -7.03 -6.58 8.97
CA GLY A 112 -5.79 -5.80 8.88
C GLY A 112 -6.02 -4.29 9.05
N GLY A 113 -7.12 -3.77 8.50
CA GLY A 113 -7.53 -2.37 8.67
C GLY A 113 -7.88 -2.00 10.11
N VAL A 114 -8.53 -2.89 10.86
CA VAL A 114 -8.82 -2.66 12.29
C VAL A 114 -7.53 -2.64 13.12
N ILE A 115 -6.61 -3.58 12.85
CA ILE A 115 -5.33 -3.68 13.55
C ILE A 115 -4.44 -2.46 13.25
N SER A 116 -4.39 -1.99 12.01
CA SER A 116 -3.55 -0.86 11.61
C SER A 116 -3.92 0.43 12.36
N GLY A 117 -5.20 0.67 12.62
CA GLY A 117 -5.67 1.81 13.42
C GLY A 117 -5.18 1.80 14.88
N GLN A 118 -4.88 0.63 15.44
CA GLN A 118 -4.40 0.49 16.83
C GLN A 118 -2.87 0.60 16.95
N ILE A 119 -2.15 0.37 15.85
CA ILE A 119 -0.69 0.37 15.82
C ILE A 119 -0.12 1.80 15.89
N TYR A 120 -0.80 2.78 15.29
CA TYR A 120 -0.34 4.17 15.26
C TYR A 120 -0.77 4.95 16.52
N GLN A 121 -0.04 4.76 17.62
CA GLN A 121 -0.32 5.42 18.89
C GLN A 121 0.20 6.87 18.94
N ASP A 122 -0.58 7.78 19.53
CA ASP A 122 -0.21 9.20 19.70
C ASP A 122 1.09 9.42 20.47
N LYS A 123 1.45 8.49 21.37
CA LYS A 123 2.70 8.51 22.15
C LYS A 123 3.96 8.43 21.26
N GLN A 124 3.82 8.00 20.01
CA GLN A 124 4.92 7.82 19.06
C GLN A 124 4.98 8.92 17.99
N LYS A 125 4.16 9.97 18.13
CA LYS A 125 4.30 11.19 17.32
C LYS A 125 5.73 11.75 17.48
N PRO A 126 6.32 12.34 16.42
CA PRO A 126 5.78 12.54 15.07
C PRO A 126 6.20 11.46 14.05
N ARG A 127 7.13 10.56 14.40
CA ARG A 127 7.74 9.61 13.46
C ARG A 127 7.05 8.25 13.39
N TYR A 128 6.24 7.89 14.39
CA TYR A 128 5.52 6.60 14.46
C TYR A 128 6.40 5.39 14.13
N PHE A 129 7.63 5.38 14.67
CA PHE A 129 8.68 4.42 14.29
C PHE A 129 8.25 2.96 14.47
N LEU A 130 7.59 2.64 15.59
CA LEU A 130 7.14 1.27 15.87
C LEU A 130 6.03 0.87 14.90
N GLY A 131 5.08 1.77 14.61
CA GLY A 131 4.01 1.50 13.65
C GLY A 131 4.52 1.29 12.22
N ASN A 132 5.45 2.13 11.79
CA ASN A 132 6.11 1.98 10.49
C ASN A 132 6.96 0.71 10.41
N THR A 133 7.58 0.28 11.51
CA THR A 133 8.34 -0.98 11.58
C THR A 133 7.43 -2.19 11.45
N ILE A 134 6.28 -2.21 12.15
CA ILE A 134 5.30 -3.29 12.01
C ILE A 134 4.78 -3.36 10.57
N ALA A 135 4.44 -2.20 9.99
CA ALA A 135 4.01 -2.13 8.60
C ALA A 135 5.07 -2.66 7.64
N PHE A 136 6.34 -2.29 7.83
CA PHE A 136 7.47 -2.78 7.04
C PHE A 136 7.61 -4.31 7.15
N SER A 137 7.52 -4.88 8.36
CA SER A 137 7.56 -6.33 8.56
C SER A 137 6.41 -7.05 7.87
N CYS A 138 5.19 -6.49 7.90
CA CYS A 138 4.06 -7.07 7.18
C CYS A 138 4.22 -7.03 5.65
N VAL A 139 4.79 -5.93 5.12
CA VAL A 139 5.12 -5.81 3.69
C VAL A 139 6.24 -6.78 3.32
N ALA A 140 7.20 -7.04 4.20
CA ALA A 140 8.27 -8.01 3.97
C ALA A 140 7.81 -9.46 3.86
N LEU A 141 6.72 -9.80 4.54
CA LEU A 141 6.16 -11.16 4.53
C LEU A 141 5.20 -11.42 3.37
N GLN A 142 4.85 -10.39 2.61
CA GLN A 142 3.77 -10.40 1.61
C GLN A 142 4.19 -10.99 0.26
#